data_AF-A0AAW8FZ91-F1
#
_entry.id   AF-A0AAW8FZ91-F1
#
_cell.length_a   1.000
_cell.length_b   1.000
_cell.length_c   1.000
_cell.angle_alpha   90.00
_cell.angle_beta   90.00
_cell.angle_gamma   90.00
#
_symmetry.space_group_name_H-M   'P 1'
#
loop_
_entity.id
_entity.type
_entity.pdbx_description
1 polymer ?
#
loop_
_entity_poly.entity_id
_entity_poly.type
_entity_poly.pdbx_seq_one_letter_code
_entity_poly.pdbx_strand_id
1 'polypeptide(L)'
;MKQYAPVILDVTHSLQQPNQSSGVTGGRPDLIETVAKAGIAVGADGIFIETHPTPETALSDGANMLRLDLLEDLLQKLTRIRESIL
;
A
#
# COMPACT_ATOMS: atom_id res chain seq x y z
N MET A 1 -18.59 -0.72 -5.10
CA MET A 1 -18.10 0.67 -5.22
C MET A 1 -17.91 1.10 -6.67
N LYS A 2 -17.21 0.33 -7.52
CA LYS A 2 -16.94 0.71 -8.93
C LYS A 2 -18.15 1.10 -9.78
N GLN A 3 -19.34 0.56 -9.50
CA GLN A 3 -20.57 0.92 -10.21
C GLN A 3 -20.95 2.41 -10.05
N TYR A 4 -20.48 3.05 -8.98
CA TYR A 4 -20.92 4.40 -8.60
C TYR A 4 -19.79 5.44 -8.63
N ALA A 5 -18.52 5.02 -8.50
CA ALA A 5 -17.36 5.91 -8.48
C ALA A 5 -16.03 5.14 -8.69
N PRO A 6 -14.93 5.83 -9.04
CA PRO A 6 -13.59 5.24 -9.02
C PRO A 6 -13.24 4.66 -7.65
N VAL A 7 -12.51 3.54 -7.65
CA VAL A 7 -12.07 2.84 -6.44
C VAL A 7 -10.56 2.93 -6.29
N ILE A 8 -10.12 3.54 -5.20
CA ILE A 8 -8.71 3.60 -4.79
C ILE A 8 -8.49 2.64 -3.64
N LEU A 9 -7.48 1.78 -3.75
CA LEU A 9 -7.07 0.89 -2.67
C LEU A 9 -5.94 1.54 -1.86
N ASP A 10 -6.19 1.82 -0.59
CA ASP A 10 -5.16 2.20 0.36
C ASP A 10 -4.36 0.96 0.78
N VAL A 11 -3.12 0.85 0.30
CA VAL A 11 -2.30 -0.35 0.52
C VAL A 11 -1.44 -0.27 1.78
N THR A 12 -1.37 0.89 2.45
CA THR A 12 -0.64 1.06 3.71
C THR A 12 -1.56 0.87 4.91
N HIS A 13 -2.67 1.59 4.99
CA HIS A 13 -3.59 1.52 6.14
C HIS A 13 -4.41 0.22 6.15
N SER A 14 -4.64 -0.42 5.01
CA SER A 14 -5.28 -1.75 4.97
C SER A 14 -4.46 -2.83 5.67
N LEU A 15 -3.17 -2.60 5.88
CA LEU A 15 -2.22 -3.53 6.52
C LEU A 15 -1.86 -3.12 7.95
N GLN A 16 -2.49 -2.06 8.46
CA GLN A 16 -2.31 -1.61 9.83
C GLN A 16 -2.85 -2.64 10.82
N GLN A 17 -2.10 -2.86 11.90
CA GLN A 17 -2.48 -3.72 13.01
C GLN A 17 -2.87 -2.84 14.20
N PRO A 18 -4.17 -2.51 14.36
CA PRO A 18 -4.63 -1.64 15.44
C PRO A 18 -4.54 -2.33 16.81
N ASN A 19 -4.64 -1.53 17.88
CA ASN A 19 -4.77 -1.99 19.27
C ASN A 19 -3.58 -2.80 19.82
N GLN A 20 -2.36 -2.46 19.41
CA GLN A 20 -1.15 -3.03 20.03
C GLN A 20 -1.01 -2.56 21.49
N SER A 21 -0.57 -3.46 22.37
CA SER A 21 -0.40 -3.21 23.80
C SER A 21 0.63 -2.12 24.15
N SER A 22 1.51 -1.76 23.21
CA SER A 22 2.53 -0.71 23.36
C SER A 22 2.01 0.72 23.09
N GLY A 23 0.75 0.87 22.64
CA GLY A 23 0.18 2.19 22.30
C GLY A 23 0.62 2.74 20.93
N VAL A 24 1.50 2.05 20.20
CA VAL A 24 1.91 2.38 18.82
C VAL A 24 1.25 1.40 17.86
N THR A 25 0.66 1.89 16.78
CA THR A 25 0.07 1.05 15.74
C THR A 25 1.15 0.21 15.04
N GLY A 26 0.93 -1.10 14.93
CA GLY A 26 1.78 -1.98 14.13
C GLY A 26 1.35 -1.98 12.67
N GLY A 27 2.11 -2.64 11.81
CA GLY A 27 1.80 -2.78 10.39
C GLY A 27 2.48 -3.98 9.75
N ARG A 28 2.05 -4.32 8.54
CA ARG A 28 2.62 -5.39 7.71
C ARG A 28 3.13 -4.85 6.37
N PRO A 29 4.18 -3.99 6.38
CA PRO A 29 4.67 -3.35 5.16
C PRO A 29 5.25 -4.37 4.17
N ASP A 30 5.64 -5.55 4.65
CA ASP A 30 6.04 -6.72 3.86
C ASP A 30 4.94 -7.23 2.92
N LEU A 31 3.67 -6.92 3.20
CA LEU A 31 2.52 -7.32 2.39
C LEU A 31 2.02 -6.24 1.42
N ILE A 32 2.62 -5.04 1.42
CA ILE A 32 2.18 -3.92 0.56
C ILE A 32 2.19 -4.33 -0.91
N GLU A 33 3.29 -4.90 -1.39
CA GLU A 33 3.40 -5.32 -2.80
C GLU A 33 2.33 -6.38 -3.13
N THR A 34 2.11 -7.34 -2.23
CA THR A 34 1.12 -8.41 -2.42
C THR A 34 -0.30 -7.85 -2.54
N VAL A 35 -0.70 -6.97 -1.62
CA VAL A 35 -2.04 -6.36 -1.63
C VAL A 35 -2.21 -5.39 -2.79
N ALA A 36 -1.18 -4.62 -3.14
CA ALA A 36 -1.22 -3.72 -4.28
C ALA A 36 -1.41 -4.49 -5.60
N LYS A 37 -0.66 -5.59 -5.80
CA LYS A 37 -0.82 -6.47 -6.97
C LYS A 37 -2.23 -7.07 -7.03
N ALA A 38 -2.74 -7.56 -5.90
CA ALA A 38 -4.11 -8.08 -5.82
C ALA A 38 -5.14 -7.00 -6.18
N GLY A 39 -4.99 -5.79 -5.65
CA GLY A 39 -5.86 -4.64 -5.93
C GLY A 39 -5.92 -4.28 -7.41
N ILE A 40 -4.76 -4.17 -8.06
CA ILE A 40 -4.71 -3.93 -9.51
C ILE A 40 -5.34 -5.09 -10.28
N ALA A 41 -5.02 -6.34 -9.93
CA ALA A 41 -5.53 -7.53 -10.62
C ALA A 41 -7.06 -7.68 -10.54
N VAL A 42 -7.68 -7.35 -9.40
CA VAL A 42 -9.15 -7.35 -9.26
C VAL A 42 -9.82 -6.10 -9.84
N GLY A 43 -9.02 -5.12 -10.30
CA GLY A 43 -9.50 -3.97 -11.04
C GLY A 43 -9.75 -2.72 -10.21
N ALA A 44 -8.99 -2.46 -9.14
CA ALA A 44 -8.93 -1.10 -8.57
C ALA A 44 -8.54 -0.08 -9.65
N ASP A 45 -9.05 1.15 -9.55
CA ASP A 45 -8.75 2.23 -10.50
C ASP A 45 -7.46 2.97 -10.15
N GLY A 46 -7.01 2.84 -8.90
CA GLY A 46 -5.71 3.33 -8.44
C GLY A 46 -5.36 2.78 -7.07
N ILE A 47 -4.17 3.14 -6.61
CA ILE A 47 -3.68 2.84 -5.27
C ILE A 47 -3.37 4.13 -4.52
N PHE A 48 -3.54 4.09 -3.21
CA PHE A 48 -3.01 5.07 -2.28
C PHE A 48 -1.91 4.41 -1.46
N ILE A 49 -0.75 5.06 -1.32
CA ILE A 49 0.42 4.51 -0.63
C ILE A 49 1.18 5.62 0.09
N GLU A 50 1.49 5.41 1.36
CA GLU A 50 2.41 6.25 2.13
C GLU A 50 3.84 5.72 2.07
N THR A 51 4.80 6.64 2.10
CA THR A 51 6.21 6.30 2.02
C THR A 51 7.07 7.21 2.88
N HIS A 52 8.23 6.70 3.29
CA HIS A 52 9.26 7.47 4.00
C HIS A 52 10.65 6.96 3.64
N PRO A 53 11.69 7.81 3.56
CA PRO A 53 13.07 7.35 3.36
C PRO A 53 13.55 6.40 4.47
N THR A 54 13.06 6.62 5.68
CA THR A 54 13.46 5.93 6.92
C THR A 54 12.23 5.70 7.80
N PRO A 55 11.33 4.74 7.47
CA PRO A 55 10.03 4.60 8.14
C PRO A 55 10.09 4.55 9.67
N GLU A 56 11.16 4.01 10.24
CA GLU A 56 11.42 3.95 11.67
C GLU A 56 11.57 5.31 12.36
N THR A 57 11.87 6.38 11.61
CA THR A 57 11.90 7.76 12.14
C THR A 57 10.67 8.57 11.75
N ALA A 58 9.66 7.97 11.12
CA ALA A 58 8.43 8.68 10.79
C ALA A 58 7.68 9.06 12.08
N LEU A 59 7.11 10.27 12.11
CA LEU A 59 6.40 10.79 13.29
C LEU A 59 5.02 10.14 13.49
N SER A 60 4.46 9.54 12.44
CA SER A 60 3.22 8.77 12.44
C SER A 60 3.35 7.63 11.45
N ASP A 61 2.66 6.53 11.74
CA ASP A 61 2.41 5.40 10.82
C ASP A 61 3.65 4.77 10.16
N GLY A 62 4.84 4.99 10.72
CA GLY A 62 6.09 4.43 10.21
C GLY A 62 6.08 2.90 10.06
N ALA A 63 5.32 2.21 10.92
CA ALA A 63 5.13 0.76 10.84
C ALA A 63 4.32 0.30 9.62
N ASN A 64 3.59 1.20 8.95
CA ASN A 64 2.74 0.92 7.78
C ASN A 64 3.39 1.36 6.46
N MET A 65 4.38 2.25 6.49
CA MET A 65 4.93 2.90 5.30
C MET A 65 5.85 1.99 4.49
N LEU A 66 5.80 2.12 3.17
CA LEU A 66 6.82 1.56 2.28
C LEU A 66 8.08 2.43 2.33
N ARG A 67 9.26 1.82 2.35
CA ARG A 67 10.51 2.58 2.15
C ARG A 67 10.53 3.23 0.77
N LEU A 68 10.93 4.50 0.72
CA LEU A 68 10.87 5.31 -0.51
C LEU A 68 11.68 4.73 -1.67
N ASP A 69 12.81 4.09 -1.38
CA ASP A 69 13.67 3.47 -2.40
C ASP A 69 13.04 2.24 -3.08
N LEU A 70 11.98 1.67 -2.51
CA LEU A 70 11.24 0.53 -3.10
C LEU A 70 10.06 0.97 -3.97
N LEU A 71 9.69 2.25 -3.94
CA LEU A 71 8.47 2.74 -4.58
C LEU A 71 8.51 2.59 -6.11
N GLU A 72 9.63 2.90 -6.75
CA GLU A 72 9.75 2.83 -8.21
C GLU A 72 9.56 1.41 -8.73
N ASP A 73 10.25 0.43 -8.15
CA ASP A 73 10.14 -0.99 -8.53
C ASP A 73 8.70 -1.51 -8.34
N LEU A 74 8.05 -1.13 -7.23
CA LEU A 74 6.65 -1.46 -7.01
C LEU A 74 5.76 -0.89 -8.12
N LEU A 75 5.86 0.41 -8.42
CA LEU A 75 5.04 1.05 -9.46
C LEU A 75 5.26 0.43 -10.83
N GLN A 76 6.49 0.09 -11.21
CA GLN A 76 6.77 -0.62 -12.46
C GLN A 76 6.07 -1.98 -12.52
N LYS A 77 6.10 -2.77 -11.44
CA LYS A 77 5.39 -4.06 -11.37
C LYS A 77 3.88 -3.88 -11.49
N LEU A 78 3.30 -2.91 -10.80
CA LEU A 78 1.86 -2.65 -10.82
C LEU A 78 1.37 -2.18 -12.20
N THR A 79 2.12 -1.30 -12.85
CA THR A 79 1.84 -0.85 -14.22
C THR A 79 1.83 -2.03 -15.19
N ARG A 80 2.85 -2.92 -15.13
CA ARG A 80 2.89 -4.12 -15.98
C ARG A 80 1.68 -5.03 -15.78
N ILE A 81 1.25 -5.23 -14.53
CA ILE A 81 0.04 -6.02 -14.24
C ILE A 81 -1.18 -5.34 -14.85
N ARG A 82 -1.33 -4.02 -14.68
CA ARG A 82 -2.43 -3.25 -15.25
C ARG A 82 -2.48 -3.35 -16.77
N GLU A 83 -1.35 -3.22 -17.44
CA GLU A 83 -1.23 -3.37 -18.90
C GLU A 83 -1.55 -4.78 -19.39
N SER A 84 -1.32 -5.81 -18.56
CA SER A 84 -1.56 -7.22 -18.94
C SER A 84 -3.03 -7.65 -18.84
N ILE A 85 -3.87 -6.86 -18.16
CA ILE A 85 -5.29 -7.18 -17.91
C ILE A 85 -6.26 -6.19 -18.57
N LEU A 86 -5.74 -5.17 -19.25
CA LEU A 86 -6.50 -4.25 -20.10
C LEU A 86 -6.51 -4.76 -21.55
#